data_AF-R7YTD1-F1
#
_entry.id   AF-R7YTD1-F1
#
_cell.length_a   1.000
_cell.length_b   1.000
_cell.length_c   1.000
_cell.angle_alpha   90.00
_cell.angle_beta   90.00
_cell.angle_gamma   90.00
#
_symmetry.space_group_name_H-M   'P 1'
#
loop_
_entity.id
_entity.type
_entity.pdbx_description
1 polymer ?
#
loop_
_entity_poly.entity_id
_entity_poly.type
_entity_poly.pdbx_seq_one_letter_code
_entity_poly.pdbx_strand_id
1 'polypeptide(L)' 'MWLRVFEAWATARLLSSPAFHRAVHNAHKQFRRLKDGKPMEEMGGTNIDHQRPSLFKHFIDEVKDQIKGGPPRR' A
#
# COMPACT_ATOMS: atom_id res chain seq x y z
N MET A 1 -7.75 -16.13 24.00
CA MET A 1 -7.99 -14.69 24.27
C MET A 1 -6.95 -13.78 23.62
N TRP A 2 -5.64 -14.05 23.77
CA TRP A 2 -4.56 -13.21 23.21
C TRP A 2 -4.62 -12.99 21.69
N LEU A 3 -5.05 -13.99 20.91
CA LEU A 3 -5.18 -13.86 19.45
C LEU A 3 -6.17 -12.76 19.03
N ARG A 4 -7.27 -12.59 19.77
CA ARG A 4 -8.30 -11.58 19.48
C ARG A 4 -7.82 -10.16 19.81
N VAL A 5 -6.97 -10.03 20.83
CA VAL A 5 -6.34 -8.76 21.18
C VAL A 5 -5.32 -8.37 20.11
N PHE A 6 -4.52 -9.34 19.64
CA PHE A 6 -3.57 -9.12 18.55
C PHE A 6 -4.29 -8.76 17.24
N GLU A 7 -5.37 -9.47 16.91
CA GLU A 7 -6.22 -9.17 15.76
C GLU A 7 -6.77 -7.75 15.83
N ALA A 8 -7.40 -7.36 16.96
CA ALA A 8 -7.93 -6.01 17.13
C ALA A 8 -6.85 -4.93 17.01
N TRP A 9 -5.65 -5.16 17.58
CA TRP A 9 -4.52 -4.25 17.47
C TRP A 9 -4.02 -4.14 16.02
N ALA A 10 -3.86 -5.26 15.33
CA ALA A 10 -3.40 -5.30 13.94
C ALA A 10 -4.40 -4.61 13.01
N THR A 11 -5.71 -4.87 13.19
CA THR A 11 -6.77 -4.21 12.43
C THR A 11 -6.83 -2.72 12.71
N ALA A 12 -6.73 -2.28 13.97
CA ALA A 12 -6.70 -0.87 14.33
C ALA A 12 -5.47 -0.17 13.74
N ARG A 13 -4.30 -0.82 13.79
CA ARG A 13 -3.07 -0.30 13.20
C ARG A 13 -3.17 -0.19 11.69
N LEU A 14 -3.76 -1.19 11.03
CA LEU A 14 -4.00 -1.22 9.59
C LEU A 14 -4.96 -0.10 9.18
N LEU A 15 -6.07 0.08 9.90
CA LEU A 15 -7.03 1.17 9.69
C LEU A 15 -6.41 2.54 9.94
N SER A 16 -5.52 2.70 10.93
CA SER A 16 -4.86 3.99 11.19
C SER A 16 -3.86 4.40 10.08
N SER A 17 -3.46 3.48 9.21
CA SER A 17 -2.42 3.74 8.22
C SER A 17 -2.96 4.56 7.03
N PRO A 18 -2.33 5.69 6.68
CA PRO A 18 -2.68 6.44 5.47
C PRO A 18 -2.48 5.62 4.18
N ALA A 19 -1.55 4.65 4.21
CA ALA A 19 -1.31 3.77 3.07
C ALA A 19 -2.48 2.80 2.83
N PHE A 20 -3.11 2.30 3.90
CA PHE A 20 -4.27 1.43 3.80
C PHE A 20 -5.46 2.15 3.15
N HIS A 21 -5.74 3.37 3.57
CA HIS A 21 -6.77 4.20 2.95
C HIS A 21 -6.51 4.47 1.46
N ARG A 22 -5.25 4.75 1.08
CA ARG A 22 -4.87 4.90 -0.34
C ARG A 22 -5.04 3.60 -1.12
N ALA A 23 -4.68 2.46 -0.54
CA ALA A 23 -4.83 1.16 -1.17
C ALA A 23 -6.31 0.78 -1.38
N VAL A 24 -7.17 0.97 -0.37
CA VAL A 24 -8.61 0.74 -0.47
C VAL A 24 -9.24 1.68 -1.49
N HIS A 25 -8.82 2.94 -1.55
CA HIS A 25 -9.29 3.88 -2.57
C HIS A 25 -8.97 3.40 -3.99
N ASN A 26 -7.74 2.90 -4.21
CA ASN A 26 -7.33 2.31 -5.50
C ASN A 26 -8.10 1.02 -5.81
N ALA A 27 -8.27 0.13 -4.82
CA ALA A 27 -9.02 -1.11 -4.99
C ALA A 27 -10.49 -0.84 -5.33
N HIS A 28 -11.11 0.14 -4.68
CA HIS A 28 -12.48 0.56 -4.97
C HIS A 28 -12.60 1.22 -6.36
N LYS A 29 -11.56 1.93 -6.83
CA LYS A 29 -11.48 2.44 -8.21
C LYS A 29 -11.39 1.29 -9.21
N GLN A 30 -10.58 0.26 -8.93
CA GLN A 30 -10.44 -0.93 -9.79
C GLN A 30 -11.71 -1.79 -9.79
N PHE A 31 -12.35 -1.99 -8.64
CA PHE A 31 -13.58 -2.78 -8.56
C PHE A 31 -14.73 -2.10 -9.30
N ARG A 32 -14.89 -0.76 -9.16
CA ARG A 32 -15.88 -0.02 -9.94
C ARG A 32 -15.60 -0.08 -11.45
N ARG A 33 -14.33 -0.01 -11.86
CA ARG A 33 -13.92 -0.22 -13.26
C ARG A 33 -14.30 -1.60 -13.80
N LEU A 34 -14.13 -2.65 -13.01
CA LEU A 34 -14.48 -4.02 -13.40
C LEU A 34 -16.00 -4.24 -13.42
N LYS A 35 -16.73 -3.65 -12.47
CA LYS A 35 -18.19 -3.79 -12.36
C LYS A 35 -18.94 -3.05 -13.47
N ASP A 36 -18.50 -1.84 -13.81
CA ASP A 36 -19.25 -0.94 -14.71
C ASP A 36 -18.79 -1.06 -16.19
N GLY A 37 -17.82 -1.92 -16.49
CA GLY A 37 -17.58 -2.48 -17.82
C GLY A 37 -17.04 -1.57 -18.92
N LYS A 38 -17.02 -0.23 -18.77
CA LYS A 38 -16.44 0.70 -19.76
C LYS A 38 -15.75 1.92 -19.11
N PRO A 39 -14.69 2.45 -19.74
CA PRO A 39 -13.85 3.47 -19.13
C PRO A 39 -14.57 4.82 -19.16
N MET A 40 -14.71 5.45 -17.99
CA MET A 40 -14.69 6.90 -17.95
C MET A 40 -13.24 7.30 -18.22
N GLU A 41 -12.93 7.44 -19.51
CA GLU A 41 -11.77 8.20 -19.95
C GLU A 41 -11.81 9.56 -19.25
N GLU A 42 -10.67 9.92 -18.66
CA GLU A 42 -10.36 11.29 -18.27
C GLU A 42 -11.31 11.99 -17.28
N MET A 43 -11.10 11.78 -15.98
CA MET A 43 -11.05 12.90 -15.01
C MET A 43 -10.68 12.43 -13.61
N GLY A 44 -9.60 13.01 -13.06
CA GLY A 44 -9.48 13.22 -11.62
C GLY A 44 -8.63 12.21 -10.83
N GLY A 45 -7.37 12.56 -10.62
CA GLY A 45 -6.60 12.12 -9.44
C GLY A 45 -5.51 11.08 -9.74
N THR A 46 -4.34 11.59 -10.09
CA THR A 46 -3.01 10.95 -10.01
C THR A 46 -2.90 9.56 -10.67
N ASN A 47 -2.88 9.54 -12.01
CA ASN A 47 -1.94 8.64 -12.68
C ASN A 47 -0.55 9.05 -12.20
N ILE A 48 0.02 8.33 -11.23
CA ILE A 48 1.45 8.39 -10.92
C ILE A 48 2.15 7.62 -12.05
N ASP A 49 1.99 8.08 -13.27
CA ASP A 49 2.84 7.76 -14.40
C ASP A 49 3.86 8.89 -14.54
N HIS A 50 4.53 9.16 -13.42
CA HIS A 50 5.71 10.00 -13.38
C HIS A 50 6.72 9.18 -12.62
N GLN A 51 7.55 8.45 -13.35
CA GLN A 51 8.96 8.20 -13.05
C GLN A 51 9.32 8.50 -11.58
N ARG A 52 8.89 7.66 -10.63
CA ARG A 52 9.41 7.73 -9.26
C ARG A 52 10.60 6.79 -9.22
N PRO A 53 11.82 7.31 -9.00
CA PRO A 53 13.01 6.47 -8.94
C PRO A 53 12.89 5.60 -7.68
N SER A 54 12.61 4.31 -7.85
CA SER A 54 13.02 3.22 -6.97
C SER A 54 12.71 3.32 -5.45
N LEU A 55 11.96 4.30 -4.95
CA LEU A 55 11.79 4.52 -3.49
C LEU A 55 11.11 3.33 -2.81
N PHE A 56 10.12 2.73 -3.46
CA PHE A 56 9.46 1.54 -2.93
C PHE A 56 10.37 0.31 -2.99
N LYS A 57 11.20 0.19 -4.03
CA LYS A 57 12.16 -0.89 -4.18
C LYS A 57 13.27 -0.79 -3.12
N HIS A 58 13.83 0.40 -2.92
CA HIS A 58 14.78 0.71 -1.85
C HIS A 58 14.19 0.49 -0.47
N PHE A 59 12.94 0.90 -0.23
CA PHE A 59 12.25 0.63 1.03
C PHE A 59 12.09 -0.87 1.29
N ILE A 60 11.71 -1.67 0.29
CA ILE A 60 11.60 -3.12 0.41
C ILE A 60 12.97 -3.77 0.62
N ASP A 61 14.00 -3.32 -0.10
CA ASP A 61 15.38 -3.81 0.06
C ASP A 61 15.91 -3.50 1.46
N GLU A 62 15.66 -2.31 2.00
CA GLU A 62 16.08 -1.91 3.34
C GLU A 62 15.35 -2.68 4.45
N VAL A 63 14.04 -2.90 4.30
CA VAL A 63 13.26 -3.74 5.23
C VAL A 63 13.75 -5.19 5.19
N LYS A 64 14.07 -5.71 3.99
CA LYS A 64 14.59 -7.06 3.82
C LYS A 64 15.98 -7.23 4.43
N ASP A 65 16.83 -6.23 4.30
CA ASP A 65 18.17 -6.22 4.90
C ASP A 65 18.10 -6.17 6.43
N GLN A 66 17.17 -5.40 7.00
CA GLN A 66 16.91 -5.37 8.45
C GLN A 66 16.37 -6.71 8.99
N ILE A 67 15.47 -7.37 8.25
CA ILE A 67 14.93 -8.70 8.63
C ILE A 67 15.99 -9.80 8.50
N LYS A 68 16.90 -9.71 7.52
CA LYS A 68 18.02 -10.65 7.35
C LYS A 68 19.19 -10.41 8.31
N GLY A 69 19.17 -9.35 9.12
CA GLY A 69 20.23 -9.02 10.07
C GLY A 69 21.51 -8.49 9.42
N GLY A 70 21.43 -7.90 8.23
CA GLY A 70 22.58 -7.31 7.54
C GLY A 70 22.97 -5.95 8.15
N PRO A 71 24.27 -5.65 8.34
CA PRO A 71 24.70 -4.36 8.86
C PRO A 71 24.39 -3.22 7.87
N PRO A 72 24.08 -2.01 8.35
CA PRO A 72 23.78 -0.87 7.48
C PRO A 72 25.00 -0.54 6.62
N ARG A 73 24.82 -0.43 5.30
CA ARG A 73 25.86 0.10 4.42
C ARG A 73 25.90 1.62 4.61
N ARG A 74 26.98 2.09 5.25
CA ARG A 74 27.38 3.51 5.31
C ARG A 74 27.71 4.04 3.91
#